data_AF-A0A5X7K8P1-F1
#
_entry.id   AF-A0A5X7K8P1-F1
#
_cell.length_a   1.000
_cell.length_b   1.000
_cell.length_c   1.000
_cell.angle_alpha   90.00
_cell.angle_beta   90.00
_cell.angle_gamma   90.00
#
_symmetry.space_group_name_H-M   'P 1'
#
loop_
_entity.id
_entity.type
_entity.pdbx_description
1 polymer ?
#
loop_
_entity_poly.entity_id
_entity_poly.type
_entity_poly.pdbx_seq_one_letter_code
_entity_poly.pdbx_strand_id
1 'polypeptide(L)'
;MGGTPGSINAQPGEAIVVSGKNSHIINDIGGEIRSSGLNSKAVEYEAGADNGIFEMRTNSIVDGVVDATKISNGKLLLGGNTAKENSTFIASKIGNGRQYQGFSNYEVNTSEGSTWNLIGETTALTPWTVTGGTLAIVSDHSLGATDGALTLNGGVLQTVLNVNSDRRFNLTTESLNGGILTDGDLTLTNVISGVGGLKKTGNATLILGGQNDYTGRTIISSGNLFLTGEGGIEHSESVELSKGTSLNISSTTGGTMVNNLTGEEGSHVVLGDRLLTVNSLADSVFFGEFGAEGETGGLLKTGAASFTLAGQNNYTGDTTVSAGKLSLSGDSNIEKSGNVRLNRDATLDISATTNGTMVNNLTGEEGSHI
;
A
#
# COMPACT_ATOMS: atom_id res chain seq x y z
N MET A 1 29.19 13.33 -14.24
CA MET A 1 29.37 13.58 -15.69
C MET A 1 28.95 12.32 -16.42
N GLY A 2 28.05 12.41 -17.41
CA GLY A 2 27.61 11.28 -18.21
C GLY A 2 28.71 10.82 -19.17
N GLY A 3 29.19 9.61 -18.97
CA GLY A 3 30.23 8.93 -19.72
C GLY A 3 30.43 7.54 -19.12
N THR A 4 30.94 6.60 -19.92
CA THR A 4 31.26 5.20 -19.57
C THR A 4 31.77 5.05 -18.12
N PRO A 5 31.41 3.97 -17.38
CA PRO A 5 31.69 3.85 -15.95
C PRO A 5 33.18 4.08 -15.64
N GLY A 6 33.49 5.27 -15.15
CA GLY A 6 34.83 5.65 -14.75
C GLY A 6 34.93 5.50 -13.25
N SER A 7 35.78 4.60 -12.77
CA SER A 7 36.16 4.52 -11.37
C SER A 7 36.79 5.86 -10.94
N ILE A 8 36.18 6.57 -10.01
CA ILE A 8 36.90 7.59 -9.25
C ILE A 8 37.76 6.83 -8.25
N ASN A 9 38.98 6.48 -8.66
CA ASN A 9 39.97 5.95 -7.74
C ASN A 9 40.47 7.12 -6.89
N ALA A 10 39.92 7.22 -5.68
CA ALA A 10 40.61 7.86 -4.58
C ALA A 10 42.06 7.33 -4.52
N GLN A 11 43.04 8.24 -4.41
CA GLN A 11 44.41 7.82 -4.09
C GLN A 11 44.37 7.07 -2.74
N PRO A 12 45.21 6.05 -2.52
CA PRO A 12 45.29 5.38 -1.23
C PRO A 12 45.49 6.40 -0.09
N GLY A 13 44.46 6.63 0.72
CA GLY A 13 44.51 7.56 1.85
C GLY A 13 43.69 8.85 1.74
N GLU A 14 43.06 9.16 0.60
CA GLU A 14 42.25 10.38 0.44
C GLU A 14 40.78 10.06 0.09
N ALA A 15 39.83 10.77 0.68
CA ALA A 15 38.40 10.59 0.39
C ALA A 15 38.03 11.21 -0.97
N ILE A 16 36.95 10.73 -1.60
CA ILE A 16 36.26 11.50 -2.65
C ILE A 16 35.61 12.71 -1.98
N VAL A 17 36.13 13.91 -2.25
CA VAL A 17 35.60 15.16 -1.68
C VAL A 17 34.57 15.79 -2.63
N VAL A 18 33.38 16.08 -2.11
CA VAL A 18 32.27 16.68 -2.85
C VAL A 18 31.98 18.08 -2.32
N SER A 19 32.23 19.10 -3.14
CA SER A 19 32.05 20.51 -2.74
C SER A 19 30.88 21.22 -3.45
N GLY A 20 30.31 20.62 -4.50
CA GLY A 20 29.24 21.22 -5.30
C GLY A 20 27.84 20.85 -4.82
N LYS A 21 26.89 21.81 -4.89
CA LYS A 21 25.46 21.56 -4.67
C LYS A 21 24.87 20.64 -5.73
N ASN A 22 23.85 19.87 -5.36
CA ASN A 22 23.14 18.93 -6.25
C ASN A 22 24.08 17.90 -6.90
N SER A 23 25.22 17.61 -6.28
CA SER A 23 26.16 16.62 -6.78
C SER A 23 25.54 15.23 -6.70
N HIS A 24 25.82 14.39 -7.69
CA HIS A 24 25.35 13.02 -7.74
C HIS A 24 26.54 12.07 -7.95
N ILE A 25 26.91 11.33 -6.91
CA ILE A 25 27.84 10.21 -7.01
C ILE A 25 27.03 8.95 -7.26
N ILE A 26 27.41 8.21 -8.29
CA ILE A 26 26.81 6.93 -8.64
C ILE A 26 27.90 5.87 -8.46
N ASN A 27 27.73 4.99 -7.48
CA ASN A 27 28.51 3.76 -7.40
C ASN A 27 27.84 2.73 -8.31
N ASP A 28 28.32 2.65 -9.55
CA ASP A 28 27.65 1.90 -10.62
C ASP A 28 27.69 0.39 -10.39
N ILE A 29 27.02 -0.37 -11.26
CA ILE A 29 26.89 -1.83 -11.13
C ILE A 29 28.26 -2.49 -10.99
N GLY A 30 28.47 -3.20 -9.88
CA GLY A 30 29.76 -3.84 -9.55
C GLY A 30 30.91 -2.88 -9.24
N GLY A 31 30.64 -1.57 -9.13
CA GLY A 31 31.61 -0.54 -8.79
C GLY A 31 32.09 -0.66 -7.34
N GLU A 32 33.31 -0.21 -7.09
CA GLU A 32 33.90 -0.22 -5.76
C GLU A 32 34.42 1.18 -5.39
N ILE A 33 33.98 1.68 -4.24
CA ILE A 33 34.53 2.90 -3.62
C ILE A 33 35.16 2.49 -2.30
N ARG A 34 36.48 2.57 -2.20
CA ARG A 34 37.24 2.11 -1.03
C ARG A 34 38.05 3.22 -0.40
N SER A 35 38.27 3.12 0.90
CA SER A 35 39.17 3.96 1.68
C SER A 35 40.31 3.10 2.27
N SER A 36 41.30 3.74 2.88
CA SER A 36 42.46 3.05 3.48
C SER A 36 42.16 2.30 4.78
N GLY A 37 40.90 2.25 5.24
CA GLY A 37 40.47 1.48 6.41
C GLY A 37 38.99 1.67 6.75
N LEU A 38 38.39 0.73 7.50
CA LEU A 38 36.94 0.65 7.76
C LEU A 38 36.29 1.94 8.32
N ASN A 39 37.06 2.79 8.99
CA ASN A 39 36.57 4.05 9.60
C ASN A 39 37.06 5.31 8.85
N SER A 40 37.84 5.16 7.78
CA SER A 40 38.28 6.28 6.96
C SER A 40 37.16 6.72 6.04
N LYS A 41 37.13 8.01 5.67
CA LYS A 41 36.13 8.52 4.73
C LYS A 41 36.48 8.02 3.33
N ALA A 42 35.53 7.32 2.72
CA ALA A 42 35.56 6.97 1.31
C ALA A 42 34.96 8.10 0.45
N VAL A 43 33.93 8.76 0.98
CA VAL A 43 33.31 9.95 0.40
C VAL A 43 33.05 10.97 1.51
N GLU A 44 33.40 12.23 1.29
CA GLU A 44 33.10 13.35 2.18
C GLU A 44 32.40 14.47 1.41
N TYR A 45 31.20 14.83 1.84
CA TYR A 45 30.53 16.05 1.38
C TYR A 45 30.98 17.23 2.26
N GLU A 46 31.48 18.28 1.63
CA GLU A 46 31.89 19.50 2.30
C GLU A 46 30.70 20.42 2.59
N ALA A 47 30.92 21.36 3.52
CA ALA A 47 29.94 22.40 3.79
C ALA A 47 29.63 23.19 2.51
N GLY A 48 28.34 23.32 2.19
CA GLY A 48 27.88 23.99 0.97
C GLY A 48 27.54 23.04 -0.20
N ALA A 49 27.81 21.73 -0.09
CA ALA A 49 27.43 20.73 -1.07
C ALA A 49 25.98 20.19 -0.90
N ASP A 50 25.05 21.08 -0.55
CA ASP A 50 23.65 20.74 -0.25
C ASP A 50 22.96 19.96 -1.40
N ASN A 51 21.97 19.15 -1.03
CA ASN A 51 21.23 18.25 -1.94
C ASN A 51 22.11 17.20 -2.64
N GLY A 52 23.25 16.84 -2.03
CA GLY A 52 24.11 15.77 -2.53
C GLY A 52 23.41 14.41 -2.52
N ILE A 53 23.58 13.63 -3.59
CA ILE A 53 23.03 12.29 -3.76
C ILE A 53 24.18 11.29 -3.85
N PHE A 54 24.12 10.27 -3.00
CA PHE A 54 24.94 9.08 -3.12
C PHE A 54 24.04 7.91 -3.58
N GLU A 55 24.20 7.48 -4.83
CA GLU A 55 23.49 6.34 -5.41
C GLU A 55 24.34 5.07 -5.30
N MET A 56 23.75 4.02 -4.75
CA MET A 56 24.26 2.66 -4.81
C MET A 56 23.49 1.86 -5.83
N ARG A 57 24.20 1.17 -6.73
CA ARG A 57 23.61 0.24 -7.69
C ARG A 57 23.90 -1.21 -7.35
N THR A 58 23.27 -2.15 -8.07
CA THR A 58 23.44 -3.59 -7.83
C THR A 58 24.90 -3.99 -7.73
N ASN A 59 25.22 -4.85 -6.76
CA ASN A 59 26.56 -5.41 -6.54
C ASN A 59 27.68 -4.37 -6.28
N SER A 60 27.34 -3.10 -6.08
CA SER A 60 28.31 -2.08 -5.74
C SER A 60 28.82 -2.22 -4.31
N ILE A 61 30.10 -1.93 -4.09
CA ILE A 61 30.78 -2.05 -2.80
C ILE A 61 31.24 -0.67 -2.34
N VAL A 62 31.00 -0.38 -1.06
CA VAL A 62 31.59 0.76 -0.37
C VAL A 62 32.36 0.23 0.83
N ASP A 63 33.64 0.58 0.92
CA ASP A 63 34.54 0.25 2.02
C ASP A 63 35.08 1.55 2.65
N GLY A 64 34.54 1.92 3.80
CA GLY A 64 34.75 3.23 4.44
C GLY A 64 33.48 4.07 4.53
N VAL A 65 33.60 5.23 5.17
CA VAL A 65 32.49 6.11 5.53
C VAL A 65 32.09 7.02 4.36
N VAL A 66 30.79 7.10 4.10
CA VAL A 66 30.16 8.12 3.26
C VAL A 66 29.56 9.17 4.19
N ASP A 67 30.23 10.32 4.25
CA ASP A 67 29.96 11.37 5.23
C ASP A 67 29.21 12.56 4.62
N ALA A 68 27.90 12.63 4.88
CA ALA A 68 27.04 13.75 4.51
C ALA A 68 26.71 14.68 5.70
N THR A 69 27.42 14.58 6.83
CA THR A 69 27.08 15.33 8.06
C THR A 69 27.19 16.86 7.94
N LYS A 70 27.87 17.35 6.90
CA LYS A 70 28.08 18.79 6.64
C LYS A 70 27.11 19.38 5.61
N ILE A 71 26.17 18.60 5.08
CA ILE A 71 25.22 19.07 4.06
C ILE A 71 23.79 19.00 4.54
N SER A 72 22.93 19.84 3.96
CA SER A 72 21.48 19.74 4.09
C SER A 72 20.88 18.93 2.94
N ASN A 73 19.75 18.28 3.22
CA ASN A 73 18.97 17.52 2.23
C ASN A 73 19.74 16.42 1.49
N GLY A 74 20.80 15.87 2.12
CA GLY A 74 21.55 14.75 1.54
C GLY A 74 20.66 13.53 1.32
N LYS A 75 20.82 12.85 0.19
CA LYS A 75 20.06 11.65 -0.18
C LYS A 75 20.97 10.43 -0.32
N LEU A 76 20.57 9.33 0.34
CA LEU A 76 21.05 7.99 0.01
C LEU A 76 20.04 7.34 -0.93
N LEU A 77 20.47 7.03 -2.15
CA LEU A 77 19.64 6.43 -3.20
C LEU A 77 20.06 4.97 -3.42
N LEU A 78 19.10 4.04 -3.34
CA LEU A 78 19.26 2.66 -3.75
C LEU A 78 18.64 2.50 -5.14
N GLY A 79 19.46 2.39 -6.18
CA GLY A 79 19.02 2.41 -7.57
C GLY A 79 19.65 1.35 -8.45
N GLY A 80 19.51 1.51 -9.76
CA GLY A 80 20.42 0.90 -10.74
C GLY A 80 20.30 -0.58 -11.08
N ASN A 81 19.17 -1.25 -10.87
CA ASN A 81 19.02 -2.63 -11.34
C ASN A 81 18.47 -2.61 -12.78
N THR A 82 19.16 -3.23 -13.74
CA THR A 82 18.82 -3.16 -15.18
C THR A 82 18.04 -4.35 -15.75
N ALA A 83 17.60 -5.31 -14.93
CA ALA A 83 16.44 -6.18 -15.20
C ALA A 83 16.25 -7.18 -14.04
N LYS A 84 15.24 -6.95 -13.18
CA LYS A 84 14.76 -7.91 -12.17
C LYS A 84 15.82 -8.52 -11.23
N GLU A 85 16.89 -7.79 -10.96
CA GLU A 85 17.91 -8.21 -9.99
C GLU A 85 17.50 -7.88 -8.55
N ASN A 86 18.00 -8.68 -7.61
CA ASN A 86 17.88 -8.47 -6.18
C ASN A 86 19.20 -7.95 -5.62
N SER A 87 19.13 -6.83 -4.91
CA SER A 87 20.26 -6.20 -4.20
C SER A 87 19.99 -6.22 -2.69
N THR A 88 21.02 -6.09 -1.87
CA THR A 88 20.88 -6.04 -0.42
C THR A 88 21.56 -4.82 0.15
N PHE A 89 20.86 -4.08 0.99
CA PHE A 89 21.42 -3.00 1.79
C PHE A 89 21.25 -3.32 3.28
N ILE A 90 22.29 -3.08 4.08
CA ILE A 90 22.29 -3.36 5.51
C ILE A 90 21.97 -2.07 6.27
N ALA A 91 20.74 -1.92 6.76
CA ALA A 91 20.24 -0.73 7.45
C ALA A 91 21.07 -0.35 8.69
N SER A 92 21.64 -1.33 9.40
CA SER A 92 22.53 -1.08 10.55
C SER A 92 23.80 -0.30 10.23
N LYS A 93 24.08 -0.07 8.93
CA LYS A 93 25.15 0.80 8.46
C LYS A 93 24.74 2.27 8.37
N ILE A 94 23.46 2.61 8.60
CA ILE A 94 22.94 3.97 8.62
C ILE A 94 22.95 4.52 10.05
N GLY A 95 23.41 5.77 10.21
CA GLY A 95 23.30 6.53 11.46
C GLY A 95 24.58 7.30 11.81
N ASN A 96 24.53 8.10 12.87
CA ASN A 96 25.69 8.86 13.33
C ASN A 96 26.85 7.91 13.72
N GLY A 97 28.05 8.16 13.20
CA GLY A 97 29.22 7.32 13.42
C GLY A 97 29.17 5.97 12.70
N ARG A 98 28.24 5.78 11.75
CA ARG A 98 28.13 4.58 10.92
C ARG A 98 28.64 4.84 9.51
N GLN A 99 28.63 3.78 8.68
CA GLN A 99 29.14 3.85 7.32
C GLN A 99 28.44 4.91 6.46
N TYR A 100 27.12 5.04 6.60
CA TYR A 100 26.32 6.05 5.90
C TYR A 100 25.73 7.01 6.93
N GLN A 101 26.26 8.24 6.99
CA GLN A 101 25.90 9.21 8.02
C GLN A 101 25.57 10.58 7.45
N GLY A 102 24.68 11.30 8.12
CA GLY A 102 24.29 12.68 7.75
C GLY A 102 23.26 12.81 6.63
N PHE A 103 22.78 11.70 6.06
CA PHE A 103 21.68 11.72 5.10
C PHE A 103 20.34 11.99 5.80
N SER A 104 19.48 12.78 5.17
CA SER A 104 18.15 13.11 5.66
C SER A 104 17.04 12.51 4.80
N ASN A 105 17.37 12.03 3.60
CA ASN A 105 16.43 11.45 2.65
C ASN A 105 16.93 10.08 2.18
N TYR A 106 16.04 9.12 2.08
CA TYR A 106 16.35 7.76 1.65
C TYR A 106 15.38 7.37 0.54
N GLU A 107 15.90 6.87 -0.57
CA GLU A 107 15.07 6.56 -1.74
C GLU A 107 15.42 5.20 -2.33
N VAL A 108 14.41 4.46 -2.75
CA VAL A 108 14.56 3.32 -3.65
C VAL A 108 13.97 3.70 -5.01
N ASN A 109 14.81 3.67 -6.03
CA ASN A 109 14.44 3.99 -7.40
C ASN A 109 15.14 3.01 -8.35
N THR A 110 14.52 1.85 -8.52
CA THR A 110 15.06 0.79 -9.37
C THR A 110 14.03 0.34 -10.40
N SER A 111 14.45 -0.44 -11.39
CA SER A 111 13.55 -0.89 -12.46
C SER A 111 12.42 -1.77 -11.91
N GLU A 112 11.31 -1.81 -12.64
CA GLU A 112 10.19 -2.70 -12.30
C GLU A 112 10.65 -4.17 -12.20
N GLY A 113 10.21 -4.85 -11.14
CA GLY A 113 10.56 -6.23 -10.84
C GLY A 113 11.94 -6.42 -10.18
N SER A 114 12.69 -5.35 -9.95
CA SER A 114 13.92 -5.40 -9.14
C SER A 114 13.66 -5.07 -7.68
N THR A 115 14.41 -5.73 -6.79
CA THR A 115 14.21 -5.62 -5.35
C THR A 115 15.48 -5.16 -4.64
N TRP A 116 15.35 -4.20 -3.72
CA TRP A 116 16.32 -3.93 -2.67
C TRP A 116 15.85 -4.56 -1.37
N ASN A 117 16.56 -5.56 -0.88
CA ASN A 117 16.36 -6.18 0.42
C ASN A 117 17.03 -5.32 1.49
N LEU A 118 16.22 -4.75 2.38
CA LEU A 118 16.69 -3.93 3.49
C LEU A 118 16.73 -4.76 4.77
N ILE A 119 17.93 -5.17 5.15
CA ILE A 119 18.18 -6.07 6.29
C ILE A 119 18.92 -5.37 7.42
N GLY A 120 18.84 -5.94 8.62
CA GLY A 120 19.36 -5.30 9.83
C GLY A 120 18.49 -4.12 10.26
N GLU A 121 18.81 -3.55 11.42
CA GLU A 121 17.99 -2.50 12.04
C GLU A 121 18.80 -1.23 12.27
N THR A 122 18.13 -0.08 12.27
CA THR A 122 18.72 1.20 12.66
C THR A 122 17.73 2.01 13.48
N THR A 123 18.25 2.83 14.39
CA THR A 123 17.48 3.82 15.16
C THR A 123 17.58 5.22 14.56
N ALA A 124 18.27 5.38 13.42
CA ALA A 124 18.34 6.64 12.70
C ALA A 124 16.96 7.01 12.13
N LEU A 125 16.65 8.29 12.07
CA LEU A 125 15.46 8.79 11.36
C LEU A 125 15.71 8.67 9.86
N THR A 126 15.04 7.70 9.21
CA THR A 126 15.22 7.45 7.77
C THR A 126 13.88 7.49 7.04
N PRO A 127 13.38 8.67 6.65
CA PRO A 127 12.19 8.74 5.82
C PRO A 127 12.50 8.15 4.43
N TRP A 128 11.85 7.04 4.11
CA TRP A 128 12.05 6.30 2.86
C TRP A 128 11.01 6.71 1.82
N THR A 129 11.44 6.89 0.57
CA THR A 129 10.54 7.03 -0.59
C THR A 129 10.83 5.90 -1.58
N VAL A 130 9.81 5.14 -1.97
CA VAL A 130 9.94 4.09 -2.99
C VAL A 130 9.28 4.59 -4.28
N THR A 131 10.09 5.03 -5.24
CA THR A 131 9.60 5.59 -6.51
C THR A 131 9.53 4.57 -7.64
N GLY A 132 10.25 3.45 -7.52
CA GLY A 132 10.28 2.39 -8.51
C GLY A 132 10.89 1.10 -7.97
N GLY A 133 10.48 -0.03 -8.56
CA GLY A 133 10.87 -1.37 -8.10
C GLY A 133 10.31 -1.68 -6.71
N THR A 134 10.99 -2.56 -5.99
CA THR A 134 10.55 -3.08 -4.69
C THR A 134 11.57 -2.78 -3.60
N LEU A 135 11.11 -2.29 -2.46
CA LEU A 135 11.83 -2.29 -1.19
C LEU A 135 11.30 -3.44 -0.33
N ALA A 136 12.09 -4.48 -0.12
CA ALA A 136 11.71 -5.63 0.70
C ALA A 136 12.27 -5.51 2.12
N ILE A 137 11.43 -5.74 3.13
CA ILE A 137 11.78 -5.68 4.54
C ILE A 137 11.42 -6.97 5.27
N VAL A 138 12.18 -7.25 6.34
CA VAL A 138 11.90 -8.33 7.30
C VAL A 138 11.44 -7.81 8.67
N SER A 139 11.61 -6.51 8.93
CA SER A 139 11.27 -5.82 10.19
C SER A 139 11.00 -4.34 9.86
N ASP A 140 10.08 -3.69 10.58
CA ASP A 140 9.85 -2.23 10.44
C ASP A 140 11.10 -1.43 10.85
N HIS A 141 11.89 -1.95 11.80
CA HIS A 141 13.12 -1.30 12.25
C HIS A 141 14.22 -1.23 11.18
N SER A 142 14.10 -2.01 10.09
CA SER A 142 14.93 -1.82 8.90
C SER A 142 14.74 -0.44 8.29
N LEU A 143 13.54 0.15 8.41
CA LEU A 143 13.17 1.48 7.92
C LEU A 143 13.53 2.61 8.90
N GLY A 144 14.27 2.32 9.98
CA GLY A 144 14.72 3.32 10.94
C GLY A 144 13.73 3.65 12.06
N ALA A 145 13.94 4.77 12.75
CA ALA A 145 13.04 5.27 13.80
C ALA A 145 11.63 5.52 13.24
N THR A 146 10.60 5.16 13.98
CA THR A 146 9.17 5.16 13.58
C THR A 146 8.62 6.54 13.15
N ASP A 147 9.25 7.63 13.58
CA ASP A 147 8.92 9.00 13.13
C ASP A 147 9.20 9.24 11.63
N GLY A 148 10.06 8.43 11.01
CA GLY A 148 10.40 8.55 9.59
C GLY A 148 9.30 7.97 8.72
N ALA A 149 8.52 8.77 8.01
CA ALA A 149 7.44 8.25 7.16
C ALA A 149 7.98 7.34 6.03
N LEU A 150 7.15 6.40 5.58
CA LEU A 150 7.36 5.66 4.33
C LEU A 150 6.43 6.20 3.24
N THR A 151 7.01 6.68 2.15
CA THR A 151 6.27 7.19 0.99
C THR A 151 6.35 6.19 -0.16
N LEU A 152 5.20 5.76 -0.68
CA LEU A 152 5.10 4.98 -1.91
C LEU A 152 4.71 5.90 -3.06
N ASN A 153 5.65 6.11 -3.97
CA ASN A 153 5.51 6.98 -5.14
C ASN A 153 5.71 6.18 -6.44
N GLY A 154 5.01 5.05 -6.54
CA GLY A 154 5.03 4.18 -7.72
C GLY A 154 5.89 2.93 -7.57
N GLY A 155 6.62 2.79 -6.46
CA GLY A 155 7.29 1.55 -6.07
C GLY A 155 6.47 0.71 -5.10
N VAL A 156 7.01 -0.45 -4.76
CA VAL A 156 6.37 -1.47 -3.92
C VAL A 156 7.11 -1.62 -2.59
N LEU A 157 6.38 -1.63 -1.47
CA LEU A 157 6.88 -2.20 -0.22
C LEU A 157 6.57 -3.70 -0.21
N GLN A 158 7.55 -4.54 0.08
CA GLN A 158 7.36 -5.98 0.30
C GLN A 158 7.68 -6.36 1.74
N THR A 159 6.78 -7.08 2.41
CA THR A 159 7.06 -7.74 3.70
C THR A 159 7.33 -9.21 3.48
N VAL A 160 8.52 -9.66 3.88
CA VAL A 160 8.96 -11.07 3.73
C VAL A 160 8.56 -11.93 4.93
N LEU A 161 8.42 -11.32 6.10
CA LEU A 161 7.92 -11.92 7.34
C LEU A 161 6.80 -11.05 7.90
N ASN A 162 6.18 -11.51 8.99
CA ASN A 162 5.16 -10.72 9.67
C ASN A 162 5.79 -9.44 10.24
N VAL A 163 5.23 -8.28 9.89
CA VAL A 163 5.69 -6.96 10.32
C VAL A 163 4.53 -6.19 10.94
N ASN A 164 4.80 -5.51 12.06
CA ASN A 164 3.91 -4.51 12.62
C ASN A 164 4.58 -3.13 12.49
N SER A 165 3.81 -2.13 12.10
CA SER A 165 4.29 -0.75 11.97
C SER A 165 3.25 0.24 12.51
N ASP A 166 3.74 1.20 13.28
CA ASP A 166 3.03 2.41 13.74
C ASP A 166 3.50 3.67 12.99
N ARG A 167 4.36 3.49 11.98
CA ARG A 167 4.88 4.54 11.11
C ARG A 167 3.79 5.12 10.24
N ARG A 168 3.93 6.40 9.87
CA ARG A 168 3.07 7.03 8.86
C ARG A 168 3.40 6.51 7.46
N PHE A 169 2.36 6.21 6.70
CA PHE A 169 2.46 5.80 5.29
C PHE A 169 1.83 6.88 4.40
N ASN A 170 2.51 7.21 3.31
CA ASN A 170 2.07 8.22 2.34
C ASN A 170 2.00 7.63 0.93
N LEU A 171 0.84 7.72 0.29
CA LEU A 171 0.61 7.33 -1.11
C LEU A 171 0.53 8.59 -1.96
N THR A 172 1.45 8.78 -2.90
CA THR A 172 1.57 10.06 -3.63
C THR A 172 1.19 9.96 -5.10
N THR A 173 1.03 8.76 -5.64
CA THR A 173 0.71 8.55 -7.06
C THR A 173 -0.53 7.70 -7.24
N GLU A 174 -1.34 8.04 -8.22
CA GLU A 174 -2.48 7.22 -8.66
C GLU A 174 -2.05 6.04 -9.55
N SER A 175 -0.74 5.96 -9.88
CA SER A 175 -0.18 4.86 -10.64
C SER A 175 -0.40 3.52 -9.93
N LEU A 176 -0.89 2.52 -10.67
CA LEU A 176 -1.12 1.15 -10.20
C LEU A 176 0.11 0.25 -10.26
N ASN A 177 1.28 0.81 -10.54
CA ASN A 177 2.53 0.05 -10.61
C ASN A 177 3.16 -0.15 -9.23
N GLY A 178 2.84 0.72 -8.27
CA GLY A 178 3.28 0.61 -6.87
C GLY A 178 2.26 -0.10 -5.97
N GLY A 179 2.60 -0.25 -4.68
CA GLY A 179 1.68 -0.84 -3.70
C GLY A 179 2.37 -1.56 -2.55
N ILE A 180 1.63 -2.45 -1.90
CA ILE A 180 2.08 -3.28 -0.80
C ILE A 180 1.96 -4.75 -1.20
N LEU A 181 3.09 -5.45 -1.20
CA LEU A 181 3.22 -6.89 -1.43
C LEU A 181 3.46 -7.61 -0.10
N THR A 182 2.52 -8.44 0.34
CA THR A 182 2.65 -9.17 1.61
C THR A 182 2.94 -10.65 1.37
N ASP A 183 4.19 -11.07 1.59
CA ASP A 183 4.55 -12.49 1.72
C ASP A 183 4.41 -12.96 3.17
N GLY A 184 4.69 -12.05 4.12
CA GLY A 184 4.23 -12.14 5.52
C GLY A 184 3.23 -11.03 5.84
N ASP A 185 2.41 -11.23 6.88
CA ASP A 185 1.36 -10.29 7.24
C ASP A 185 1.94 -8.90 7.58
N LEU A 186 1.26 -7.84 7.17
CA LEU A 186 1.63 -6.47 7.53
C LEU A 186 0.50 -5.82 8.32
N THR A 187 0.75 -5.48 9.57
CA THR A 187 -0.17 -4.67 10.39
C THR A 187 0.28 -3.22 10.39
N LEU A 188 -0.59 -2.34 9.88
CA LEU A 188 -0.43 -0.89 9.94
C LEU A 188 -1.45 -0.33 10.94
N THR A 189 -0.94 0.21 12.05
CA THR A 189 -1.78 0.76 13.12
C THR A 189 -2.03 2.25 12.98
N ASN A 190 -1.16 2.95 12.24
CA ASN A 190 -1.30 4.36 11.93
C ASN A 190 -2.00 4.56 10.58
N VAL A 191 -2.40 5.79 10.30
CA VAL A 191 -3.15 6.15 9.10
C VAL A 191 -2.26 6.12 7.85
N ILE A 192 -2.80 5.59 6.76
CA ILE A 192 -2.28 5.80 5.41
C ILE A 192 -2.94 7.07 4.85
N SER A 193 -2.14 7.97 4.28
CA SER A 193 -2.61 9.26 3.76
C SER A 193 -2.09 9.56 2.36
N GLY A 194 -2.67 10.57 1.70
CA GLY A 194 -2.18 11.10 0.43
C GLY A 194 -3.12 10.85 -0.75
N VAL A 195 -2.79 11.40 -1.91
CA VAL A 195 -3.69 11.35 -3.08
C VAL A 195 -3.64 10.03 -3.84
N GLY A 196 -2.62 9.20 -3.60
CA GLY A 196 -2.39 7.96 -4.33
C GLY A 196 -3.32 6.81 -3.96
N GLY A 197 -3.30 5.75 -4.77
CA GLY A 197 -4.08 4.53 -4.56
C GLY A 197 -3.32 3.43 -3.81
N LEU A 198 -4.05 2.60 -3.08
CA LEU A 198 -3.52 1.42 -2.40
C LEU A 198 -3.74 0.17 -3.26
N LYS A 199 -2.64 -0.44 -3.73
CA LYS A 199 -2.68 -1.75 -4.37
C LYS A 199 -2.09 -2.82 -3.45
N LYS A 200 -2.89 -3.82 -3.10
CA LYS A 200 -2.52 -4.96 -2.27
C LYS A 200 -2.28 -6.20 -3.14
N THR A 201 -1.08 -6.77 -3.03
CA THR A 201 -0.67 -8.03 -3.66
C THR A 201 -0.08 -8.99 -2.62
N GLY A 202 0.30 -10.20 -3.03
CA GLY A 202 0.80 -11.24 -2.14
C GLY A 202 -0.31 -11.95 -1.37
N ASN A 203 -0.05 -13.18 -0.96
CA ASN A 203 -1.08 -14.06 -0.40
C ASN A 203 -1.38 -13.78 1.08
N ALA A 204 -0.45 -13.14 1.79
CA ALA A 204 -0.65 -12.79 3.19
C ALA A 204 -1.62 -11.61 3.37
N THR A 205 -1.88 -11.24 4.62
CA THR A 205 -2.87 -10.22 4.98
C THR A 205 -2.23 -8.86 5.15
N LEU A 206 -2.85 -7.83 4.59
CA LEU A 206 -2.62 -6.44 4.99
C LEU A 206 -3.71 -6.05 5.99
N ILE A 207 -3.31 -5.71 7.21
CA ILE A 207 -4.19 -5.37 8.32
C ILE A 207 -4.11 -3.86 8.54
N LEU A 208 -5.24 -3.16 8.42
CA LEU A 208 -5.34 -1.72 8.65
C LEU A 208 -6.13 -1.46 9.94
N GLY A 209 -5.48 -0.85 10.92
CA GLY A 209 -6.06 -0.51 12.22
C GLY A 209 -6.49 0.95 12.37
N GLY A 210 -6.00 1.85 11.50
CA GLY A 210 -6.34 3.27 11.50
C GLY A 210 -7.36 3.64 10.43
N GLN A 211 -8.07 4.76 10.64
CA GLN A 211 -8.94 5.39 9.65
C GLN A 211 -8.07 6.01 8.55
N ASN A 212 -8.12 5.48 7.33
CA ASN A 212 -7.20 5.91 6.28
C ASN A 212 -7.78 7.07 5.46
N ASP A 213 -6.93 8.04 5.15
CA ASP A 213 -7.28 9.31 4.50
C ASP A 213 -6.75 9.41 3.06
N TYR A 214 -6.28 8.29 2.48
CA TYR A 214 -5.89 8.31 1.08
C TYR A 214 -7.11 8.35 0.18
N THR A 215 -7.01 9.10 -0.92
CA THR A 215 -8.17 9.37 -1.79
C THR A 215 -8.19 8.56 -3.08
N GLY A 216 -7.06 7.95 -3.45
CA GLY A 216 -6.99 7.09 -4.63
C GLY A 216 -7.71 5.75 -4.42
N ARG A 217 -7.75 4.94 -5.47
CA ARG A 217 -8.43 3.63 -5.48
C ARG A 217 -7.78 2.62 -4.54
N THR A 218 -8.58 1.72 -3.98
CA THR A 218 -8.13 0.53 -3.24
C THR A 218 -8.30 -0.71 -4.11
N ILE A 219 -7.21 -1.35 -4.52
CA ILE A 219 -7.22 -2.56 -5.36
C ILE A 219 -6.64 -3.73 -4.57
N ILE A 220 -7.45 -4.76 -4.37
CA ILE A 220 -7.04 -6.01 -3.75
C ILE A 220 -6.83 -7.03 -4.87
N SER A 221 -5.58 -7.15 -5.32
CA SER A 221 -5.22 -8.04 -6.43
C SER A 221 -4.87 -9.47 -5.98
N SER A 222 -4.46 -9.65 -4.71
CA SER A 222 -4.19 -10.96 -4.11
C SER A 222 -4.27 -10.91 -2.58
N GLY A 223 -4.62 -12.05 -1.97
CA GLY A 223 -4.69 -12.19 -0.52
C GLY A 223 -5.85 -11.41 0.09
N ASN A 224 -5.63 -10.93 1.32
CA ASN A 224 -6.68 -10.32 2.14
C ASN A 224 -6.32 -8.89 2.56
N LEU A 225 -7.30 -7.99 2.49
CA LEU A 225 -7.29 -6.70 3.19
C LEU A 225 -8.20 -6.82 4.41
N PHE A 226 -7.65 -6.66 5.61
CA PHE A 226 -8.39 -6.79 6.87
C PHE A 226 -8.46 -5.46 7.60
N LEU A 227 -9.67 -4.89 7.71
CA LEU A 227 -9.94 -3.69 8.48
C LEU A 227 -10.31 -4.09 9.92
N THR A 228 -9.63 -3.48 10.90
CA THR A 228 -9.75 -3.84 12.32
C THR A 228 -9.88 -2.61 13.18
N GLY A 229 -10.58 -2.68 14.31
CA GLY A 229 -10.77 -1.54 15.19
C GLY A 229 -11.42 -0.37 14.45
N GLU A 230 -10.74 0.77 14.40
CA GLU A 230 -11.12 1.95 13.63
C GLU A 230 -10.55 1.93 12.20
N GLY A 231 -10.24 0.75 11.66
CA GLY A 231 -9.77 0.59 10.29
C GLY A 231 -10.86 0.96 9.28
N GLY A 232 -10.58 1.93 8.41
CA GLY A 232 -11.51 2.41 7.38
C GLY A 232 -10.80 2.87 6.11
N ILE A 233 -11.53 2.84 4.99
CA ILE A 233 -11.06 3.25 3.64
C ILE A 233 -12.12 4.08 2.92
N GLU A 234 -13.01 4.74 3.67
CA GLU A 234 -14.18 5.46 3.17
C GLU A 234 -13.85 6.66 2.28
N HIS A 235 -12.62 7.18 2.38
CA HIS A 235 -12.11 8.26 1.53
C HIS A 235 -11.58 7.79 0.18
N SER A 236 -11.36 6.48 -0.01
CA SER A 236 -10.87 5.95 -1.28
C SER A 236 -11.91 6.11 -2.38
N GLU A 237 -11.46 6.40 -3.61
CA GLU A 237 -12.33 6.62 -4.78
C GLU A 237 -13.18 5.39 -5.12
N SER A 238 -12.58 4.21 -5.05
CA SER A 238 -13.21 2.93 -5.32
C SER A 238 -12.54 1.80 -4.55
N VAL A 239 -13.25 0.67 -4.44
CA VAL A 239 -12.70 -0.59 -3.94
C VAL A 239 -12.90 -1.68 -4.99
N GLU A 240 -11.82 -2.33 -5.40
CA GLU A 240 -11.80 -3.33 -6.48
C GLU A 240 -11.20 -4.65 -5.95
N LEU A 241 -11.98 -5.74 -5.98
CA LEU A 241 -11.53 -7.07 -5.57
C LEU A 241 -11.31 -7.98 -6.77
N SER A 242 -10.09 -8.49 -6.95
CA SER A 242 -9.81 -9.55 -7.92
C SER A 242 -10.29 -10.91 -7.42
N LYS A 243 -10.41 -11.88 -8.32
CA LYS A 243 -10.76 -13.27 -7.98
C LYS A 243 -9.84 -13.85 -6.89
N GLY A 244 -10.44 -14.53 -5.92
CA GLY A 244 -9.73 -15.19 -4.82
C GLY A 244 -9.22 -14.25 -3.74
N THR A 245 -9.65 -12.98 -3.74
CA THR A 245 -9.28 -12.00 -2.72
C THR A 245 -10.41 -11.75 -1.75
N SER A 246 -10.07 -11.20 -0.58
CA SER A 246 -11.09 -10.75 0.37
C SER A 246 -10.86 -9.36 0.95
N LEU A 247 -11.97 -8.65 1.18
CA LEU A 247 -12.07 -7.53 2.10
C LEU A 247 -12.75 -8.03 3.37
N ASN A 248 -12.04 -8.02 4.50
CA ASN A 248 -12.58 -8.43 5.78
C ASN A 248 -12.82 -7.21 6.67
N ILE A 249 -14.05 -7.04 7.16
CA ILE A 249 -14.44 -5.94 8.06
C ILE A 249 -14.94 -6.45 9.41
N SER A 250 -14.91 -7.77 9.63
CA SER A 250 -15.55 -8.45 10.78
C SER A 250 -15.05 -7.99 12.15
N SER A 251 -13.88 -7.35 12.21
CA SER A 251 -13.28 -6.86 13.46
C SER A 251 -13.21 -5.32 13.53
N THR A 252 -13.95 -4.62 12.68
CA THR A 252 -14.17 -3.17 12.82
C THR A 252 -15.09 -2.89 14.02
N THR A 253 -14.99 -1.71 14.66
CA THR A 253 -15.81 -1.37 15.84
C THR A 253 -17.28 -1.12 15.51
N GLY A 254 -17.58 -0.61 14.31
CA GLY A 254 -18.94 -0.22 13.89
C GLY A 254 -19.32 -0.58 12.46
N GLY A 255 -18.51 -1.38 11.76
CA GLY A 255 -18.60 -1.50 10.31
C GLY A 255 -17.78 -0.42 9.61
N THR A 256 -17.99 -0.28 8.31
CA THR A 256 -17.25 0.70 7.49
C THR A 256 -18.05 1.10 6.24
N MET A 257 -17.51 2.04 5.47
CA MET A 257 -18.05 2.46 4.18
C MET A 257 -17.00 2.26 3.09
N VAL A 258 -17.46 1.87 1.90
CA VAL A 258 -16.65 1.81 0.68
C VAL A 258 -17.36 2.54 -0.45
N ASN A 259 -16.60 3.20 -1.31
CA ASN A 259 -17.11 3.81 -2.54
C ASN A 259 -16.99 2.84 -3.71
N ASN A 260 -17.98 2.85 -4.61
CA ASN A 260 -17.92 2.22 -5.94
C ASN A 260 -17.34 0.79 -5.93
N LEU A 261 -17.84 -0.04 -5.01
CA LEU A 261 -17.35 -1.41 -4.83
C LEU A 261 -17.58 -2.24 -6.10
N THR A 262 -16.52 -2.90 -6.57
CA THR A 262 -16.53 -3.92 -7.62
C THR A 262 -15.77 -5.16 -7.16
N GLY A 263 -16.11 -6.30 -7.74
CA GLY A 263 -15.45 -7.56 -7.41
C GLY A 263 -15.68 -8.60 -8.48
N GLU A 264 -14.65 -9.38 -8.79
CA GLU A 264 -14.74 -10.51 -9.70
C GLU A 264 -15.37 -11.73 -9.03
N GLU A 265 -15.86 -12.70 -9.81
CA GLU A 265 -16.38 -13.96 -9.30
C GLU A 265 -15.31 -14.69 -8.47
N GLY A 266 -15.68 -15.11 -7.26
CA GLY A 266 -14.76 -15.72 -6.28
C GLY A 266 -13.96 -14.72 -5.45
N SER A 267 -14.28 -13.42 -5.51
CA SER A 267 -13.91 -12.47 -4.46
C SER A 267 -14.93 -12.52 -3.31
N HIS A 268 -14.51 -12.14 -2.11
CA HIS A 268 -15.34 -12.23 -0.91
C HIS A 268 -15.27 -10.95 -0.05
N VAL A 269 -16.40 -10.54 0.50
CA VAL A 269 -16.45 -9.55 1.57
C VAL A 269 -16.89 -10.27 2.86
N VAL A 270 -15.99 -10.34 3.83
CA VAL A 270 -16.25 -10.95 5.15
C VAL A 270 -16.80 -9.88 6.09
N LEU A 271 -18.07 -9.99 6.45
CA LEU A 271 -18.81 -9.01 7.25
C LEU A 271 -18.72 -9.30 8.75
N GLY A 272 -18.68 -10.57 9.15
CA GLY A 272 -18.89 -10.97 10.54
C GLY A 272 -20.28 -10.55 11.02
N ASP A 273 -20.34 -9.71 12.05
CA ASP A 273 -21.56 -9.07 12.56
C ASP A 273 -21.69 -7.59 12.17
N ARG A 274 -20.91 -7.14 11.18
CA ARG A 274 -20.76 -5.71 10.84
C ARG A 274 -21.63 -5.29 9.66
N LEU A 275 -22.03 -4.02 9.69
CA LEU A 275 -22.69 -3.36 8.57
C LEU A 275 -21.65 -2.84 7.59
N LEU A 276 -21.76 -3.21 6.31
CA LEU A 276 -21.02 -2.54 5.25
C LEU A 276 -21.92 -1.52 4.55
N THR A 277 -21.47 -0.27 4.49
CA THR A 277 -22.09 0.73 3.65
C THR A 277 -21.41 0.77 2.28
N VAL A 278 -22.16 0.50 1.21
CA VAL A 278 -21.70 0.65 -0.17
C VAL A 278 -22.27 1.96 -0.72
N ASN A 279 -21.39 2.94 -0.90
CA ASN A 279 -21.74 4.22 -1.50
C ASN A 279 -21.45 4.20 -3.00
N SER A 280 -22.51 4.10 -3.82
CA SER A 280 -22.39 4.03 -5.27
C SER A 280 -22.57 5.42 -5.88
N LEU A 281 -21.44 6.00 -6.28
CA LEU A 281 -21.36 7.27 -7.00
C LEU A 281 -21.36 7.05 -8.52
N ALA A 282 -20.94 5.86 -8.96
CA ALA A 282 -21.05 5.35 -10.32
C ALA A 282 -21.70 3.96 -10.31
N ASP A 283 -22.29 3.55 -11.44
CA ASP A 283 -22.87 2.22 -11.58
C ASP A 283 -21.77 1.16 -11.42
N SER A 284 -21.97 0.20 -10.52
CA SER A 284 -20.99 -0.86 -10.27
C SER A 284 -21.64 -2.23 -10.16
N VAL A 285 -20.86 -3.27 -10.44
CA VAL A 285 -21.26 -4.68 -10.35
C VAL A 285 -20.30 -5.43 -9.45
N PHE A 286 -20.85 -6.19 -8.51
CA PHE A 286 -20.10 -7.08 -7.64
C PHE A 286 -20.47 -8.53 -7.92
N PHE A 287 -19.55 -9.27 -8.54
CA PHE A 287 -19.68 -10.69 -8.85
C PHE A 287 -19.21 -11.60 -7.70
N GLY A 288 -18.58 -11.02 -6.67
CA GLY A 288 -18.18 -11.72 -5.47
C GLY A 288 -19.35 -12.05 -4.54
N GLU A 289 -19.00 -12.57 -3.38
CA GLU A 289 -19.92 -12.95 -2.31
C GLU A 289 -19.82 -12.00 -1.11
N PHE A 290 -20.98 -11.59 -0.56
CA PHE A 290 -21.05 -10.96 0.76
C PHE A 290 -21.38 -12.00 1.85
N GLY A 291 -20.52 -12.05 2.86
CA GLY A 291 -20.62 -12.88 4.06
C GLY A 291 -20.49 -14.38 3.78
N ALA A 292 -19.92 -15.13 4.72
CA ALA A 292 -20.03 -16.58 4.75
C ALA A 292 -21.32 -17.06 5.47
N GLU A 293 -21.60 -18.36 5.39
CA GLU A 293 -22.73 -18.96 6.11
C GLU A 293 -22.64 -18.69 7.62
N GLY A 294 -23.70 -18.11 8.18
CA GLY A 294 -23.80 -17.77 9.60
C GLY A 294 -23.34 -16.35 9.96
N GLU A 295 -22.83 -15.56 9.02
CA GLU A 295 -22.55 -14.15 9.23
C GLU A 295 -23.84 -13.33 9.35
N THR A 296 -23.91 -12.49 10.38
CA THR A 296 -25.09 -11.68 10.75
C THR A 296 -24.96 -10.21 10.35
N GLY A 297 -23.81 -9.85 9.75
CA GLY A 297 -23.60 -8.56 9.14
C GLY A 297 -24.60 -8.29 8.01
N GLY A 298 -24.74 -7.01 7.66
CA GLY A 298 -25.73 -6.54 6.70
C GLY A 298 -25.16 -5.54 5.71
N LEU A 299 -26.00 -5.11 4.77
CA LEU A 299 -25.62 -4.16 3.72
C LEU A 299 -26.48 -2.90 3.78
N LEU A 300 -25.83 -1.75 3.62
CA LEU A 300 -26.48 -0.46 3.40
C LEU A 300 -26.02 0.12 2.06
N LYS A 301 -26.92 0.18 1.09
CA LYS A 301 -26.68 0.84 -0.21
C LYS A 301 -27.04 2.32 -0.12
N THR A 302 -26.08 3.17 -0.45
CA THR A 302 -26.22 4.64 -0.54
C THR A 302 -25.69 5.14 -1.89
N GLY A 303 -25.79 6.45 -2.14
CA GLY A 303 -25.40 7.05 -3.42
C GLY A 303 -26.45 6.84 -4.51
N ALA A 304 -26.49 7.76 -5.48
CA ALA A 304 -27.56 7.82 -6.48
C ALA A 304 -27.44 6.74 -7.58
N ALA A 305 -26.24 6.19 -7.79
CA ALA A 305 -25.99 5.22 -8.84
C ALA A 305 -26.49 3.81 -8.47
N SER A 306 -26.49 2.92 -9.46
CA SER A 306 -26.89 1.53 -9.30
C SER A 306 -25.77 0.69 -8.70
N PHE A 307 -26.10 -0.20 -7.78
CA PHE A 307 -25.22 -1.29 -7.34
C PHE A 307 -25.85 -2.61 -7.74
N THR A 308 -25.15 -3.41 -8.55
CA THR A 308 -25.63 -4.73 -8.97
C THR A 308 -24.93 -5.82 -8.16
N LEU A 309 -25.71 -6.60 -7.43
CA LEU A 309 -25.28 -7.86 -6.85
C LEU A 309 -25.43 -8.96 -7.91
N ALA A 310 -24.30 -9.49 -8.37
CA ALA A 310 -24.27 -10.55 -9.38
C ALA A 310 -23.85 -11.92 -8.82
N GLY A 311 -23.10 -11.94 -7.71
CA GLY A 311 -22.77 -13.17 -6.98
C GLY A 311 -23.84 -13.60 -5.98
N GLN A 312 -23.68 -14.81 -5.43
CA GLN A 312 -24.49 -15.32 -4.31
C GLN A 312 -24.08 -14.63 -3.02
N ASN A 313 -25.04 -14.29 -2.16
CA ASN A 313 -24.74 -13.67 -0.86
C ASN A 313 -25.33 -14.47 0.29
N ASN A 314 -24.52 -14.72 1.32
CA ASN A 314 -24.85 -15.64 2.40
C ASN A 314 -25.04 -14.96 3.77
N TYR A 315 -24.84 -13.64 3.84
CA TYR A 315 -25.14 -12.88 5.05
C TYR A 315 -26.62 -12.93 5.43
N THR A 316 -26.88 -12.88 6.74
CA THR A 316 -28.22 -12.98 7.33
C THR A 316 -28.71 -11.67 7.96
N GLY A 317 -27.86 -10.64 8.00
CA GLY A 317 -28.26 -9.30 8.42
C GLY A 317 -29.15 -8.60 7.40
N ASP A 318 -29.63 -7.42 7.79
CA ASP A 318 -30.55 -6.62 6.98
C ASP A 318 -29.88 -6.01 5.75
N THR A 319 -30.67 -5.82 4.68
CA THR A 319 -30.30 -5.07 3.48
C THR A 319 -31.13 -3.82 3.39
N THR A 320 -30.51 -2.65 3.43
CA THR A 320 -31.20 -1.35 3.29
C THR A 320 -30.74 -0.65 2.03
N VAL A 321 -31.68 -0.24 1.18
CA VAL A 321 -31.44 0.64 0.04
C VAL A 321 -31.89 2.04 0.43
N SER A 322 -30.92 2.87 0.82
CA SER A 322 -31.21 4.24 1.26
C SER A 322 -31.29 5.23 0.13
N ALA A 323 -30.64 4.96 -1.01
CA ALA A 323 -30.66 5.81 -2.20
C ALA A 323 -30.27 5.03 -3.46
N GLY A 324 -30.76 5.51 -4.60
CA GLY A 324 -30.48 4.93 -5.90
C GLY A 324 -31.10 3.55 -6.06
N LYS A 325 -30.38 2.67 -6.76
CA LYS A 325 -30.88 1.36 -7.17
C LYS A 325 -29.98 0.23 -6.66
N LEU A 326 -30.56 -0.80 -6.07
CA LEU A 326 -29.93 -2.10 -5.85
C LEU A 326 -30.49 -3.08 -6.86
N SER A 327 -29.66 -3.59 -7.76
CA SER A 327 -30.07 -4.57 -8.78
C SER A 327 -29.60 -5.96 -8.41
N LEU A 328 -30.43 -6.97 -8.62
CA LEU A 328 -30.09 -8.39 -8.43
C LEU A 328 -30.04 -9.06 -9.79
N SER A 329 -28.88 -9.60 -10.18
CA SER A 329 -28.71 -10.28 -11.48
C SER A 329 -28.45 -11.79 -11.38
N GLY A 330 -28.32 -12.34 -10.16
CA GLY A 330 -28.25 -13.77 -9.91
C GLY A 330 -29.51 -14.29 -9.22
N ASP A 331 -29.89 -15.54 -9.49
CA ASP A 331 -30.89 -16.23 -8.67
C ASP A 331 -30.32 -16.48 -7.25
N SER A 332 -31.17 -16.58 -6.23
CA SER A 332 -30.74 -16.81 -4.83
C SER A 332 -29.72 -15.79 -4.30
N ASN A 333 -29.89 -14.51 -4.66
CA ASN A 333 -28.92 -13.46 -4.36
C ASN A 333 -28.92 -13.00 -2.91
N ILE A 334 -30.08 -12.58 -2.38
CA ILE A 334 -30.24 -12.06 -1.01
C ILE A 334 -31.30 -12.83 -0.20
N GLU A 335 -31.63 -14.05 -0.63
CA GLU A 335 -32.68 -14.88 0.00
C GLU A 335 -32.40 -15.23 1.47
N LYS A 336 -31.13 -15.19 1.88
CA LYS A 336 -30.69 -15.43 3.26
C LYS A 336 -30.66 -14.18 4.12
N SER A 337 -30.72 -12.99 3.50
CA SER A 337 -30.73 -11.73 4.23
C SER A 337 -31.94 -11.61 5.15
N GLY A 338 -31.81 -10.76 6.17
CA GLY A 338 -32.86 -10.46 7.13
C GLY A 338 -33.99 -9.65 6.52
N ASN A 339 -34.18 -8.42 6.98
CA ASN A 339 -35.17 -7.52 6.39
C ASN A 339 -34.57 -6.80 5.19
N VAL A 340 -35.38 -6.64 4.13
CA VAL A 340 -35.05 -5.75 3.02
C VAL A 340 -35.86 -4.47 3.14
N ARG A 341 -35.19 -3.32 3.23
CA ARG A 341 -35.82 -2.00 3.42
C ARG A 341 -35.48 -1.06 2.30
N LEU A 342 -36.49 -0.44 1.70
CA LEU A 342 -36.35 0.60 0.68
C LEU A 342 -36.78 1.94 1.28
N ASN A 343 -35.84 2.89 1.38
CA ASN A 343 -36.18 4.25 1.78
C ASN A 343 -36.89 4.98 0.62
N ARG A 344 -37.39 6.19 0.90
CA ARG A 344 -38.04 7.04 -0.10
C ARG A 344 -37.23 7.12 -1.40
N ASP A 345 -37.91 6.90 -2.53
CA ASP A 345 -37.38 6.95 -3.89
C ASP A 345 -36.27 5.92 -4.21
N ALA A 346 -36.01 4.95 -3.32
CA ALA A 346 -35.06 3.86 -3.56
C ALA A 346 -35.70 2.72 -4.37
N THR A 347 -34.89 2.06 -5.20
CA THR A 347 -35.35 0.96 -6.07
C THR A 347 -34.61 -0.34 -5.75
N LEU A 348 -35.37 -1.44 -5.60
CA LEU A 348 -34.85 -2.80 -5.68
C LEU A 348 -35.23 -3.39 -7.03
N ASP A 349 -34.26 -3.58 -7.92
CA ASP A 349 -34.52 -4.14 -9.25
C ASP A 349 -34.20 -5.63 -9.30
N ILE A 350 -35.21 -6.43 -9.62
CA ILE A 350 -35.11 -7.89 -9.79
C ILE A 350 -35.31 -8.32 -11.25
N SER A 351 -35.39 -7.38 -12.20
CA SER A 351 -35.70 -7.68 -13.61
C SER A 351 -34.62 -8.50 -14.32
N ALA A 352 -33.40 -8.52 -13.78
CA ALA A 352 -32.28 -9.30 -14.29
C ALA A 352 -32.18 -10.70 -13.68
N THR A 353 -33.04 -11.06 -12.73
CA THR A 353 -33.12 -12.44 -12.20
C THR A 353 -33.79 -13.36 -13.23
N THR A 354 -33.38 -14.62 -13.31
CA THR A 354 -33.92 -15.56 -14.30
C THR A 354 -35.20 -16.22 -13.81
N ASN A 355 -35.24 -16.58 -12.52
CA ASN A 355 -36.38 -17.27 -11.91
C ASN A 355 -37.09 -16.42 -10.84
N GLY A 356 -36.80 -15.12 -10.76
CA GLY A 356 -37.14 -14.31 -9.60
C GLY A 356 -36.20 -14.59 -8.43
N THR A 357 -36.48 -13.98 -7.28
CA THR A 357 -35.72 -14.20 -6.04
C THR A 357 -36.64 -14.05 -4.83
N MET A 358 -36.28 -14.71 -3.72
CA MET A 358 -36.96 -14.52 -2.44
C MET A 358 -36.38 -13.30 -1.74
N VAL A 359 -37.26 -12.42 -1.24
CA VAL A 359 -36.90 -11.22 -0.49
C VAL A 359 -37.62 -11.27 0.85
N ASN A 360 -36.87 -11.36 1.93
CA ASN A 360 -37.41 -11.51 3.27
C ASN A 360 -37.87 -10.16 3.85
N ASN A 361 -39.09 -10.15 4.41
CA ASN A 361 -39.68 -9.02 5.13
C ASN A 361 -39.52 -7.66 4.41
N LEU A 362 -39.83 -7.63 3.11
CA LEU A 362 -39.69 -6.43 2.31
C LEU A 362 -40.59 -5.29 2.82
N THR A 363 -39.98 -4.15 3.11
CA THR A 363 -40.67 -2.91 3.51
C THR A 363 -40.18 -1.75 2.64
N GLY A 364 -41.08 -0.79 2.37
CA GLY A 364 -40.78 0.37 1.56
C GLY A 364 -41.44 1.63 2.11
N GLU A 365 -40.73 2.74 2.05
CA GLU A 365 -41.31 4.08 2.25
C GLU A 365 -42.02 4.56 0.97
N GLU A 366 -42.78 5.66 1.09
CA GLU A 366 -43.43 6.31 -0.04
C GLU A 366 -42.43 6.59 -1.18
N GLY A 367 -42.81 6.27 -2.42
CA GLY A 367 -41.96 6.50 -3.60
C GLY A 367 -40.93 5.40 -3.88
N SER A 368 -40.76 4.39 -3.01
CA SER A 368 -39.90 3.25 -3.32
C SER A 368 -40.49 2.35 -4.42
N HIS A 369 -39.60 1.67 -5.15
CA HIS A 369 -39.94 0.85 -6.32
C HIS A 369 -39.33 -0.55 -6.27
N ILE A 370 -40.05 -1.50 -6.89
CA ILE A 370 -39.61 -2.86 -7.23
C ILE A 370 -39.94 -3.09 -8.70
#